data_AF-A0A2K3K0W6-F1
#
_entry.id   AF-A0A2K3K0W6-F1
#
_cell.length_a   1.000
_cell.length_b   1.000
_cell.length_c   1.000
_cell.angle_alpha   90.00
_cell.angle_beta   90.00
_cell.angle_gamma   90.00
#
_symmetry.space_group_name_H-M   'P 1'
#
loop_
_entity.id
_entity.type
_entity.pdbx_description
1 polymer ?
#
loop_
_entity_poly.entity_id
_entity_poly.type
_entity_poly.pdbx_seq_one_letter_code
_entity_poly.pdbx_strand_id
1 'polypeptide(L)'
;MENKEQKNNTMNTVVRKPRFLCLHGFRTSGEIMKKQIHKWPQNVLDKLDLVFVDAPFPCNGKSDVEGIFDPPYYEWFQFNKEFTEYTNFDECLEYIEDYMIKHGPFDGLLGFSQ
;
A
#
# COMPACT_ATOMS: atom_id res chain seq x y z
N MET A 1 -7.06 27.97 -54.35
CA MET A 1 -6.63 26.56 -54.20
C MET A 1 -5.18 26.66 -53.73
N GLU A 2 -4.76 26.29 -52.53
CA GLU A 2 -5.22 25.33 -51.53
C GLU A 2 -4.90 25.89 -50.12
N ASN A 3 -5.84 25.80 -49.17
CA ASN A 3 -5.54 26.01 -47.75
C ASN A 3 -5.15 24.66 -47.14
N LYS A 4 -3.90 24.55 -46.67
CA LYS A 4 -3.43 23.41 -45.87
C LYS A 4 -3.97 23.57 -44.45
N GLU A 5 -5.03 22.81 -44.16
CA GLU A 5 -5.59 22.68 -42.83
C GLU A 5 -4.70 21.73 -42.02
N GLN A 6 -3.88 22.31 -41.15
CA GLN A 6 -3.00 21.59 -40.24
C GLN A 6 -3.85 20.97 -39.12
N LYS A 7 -4.23 19.70 -39.28
CA LYS A 7 -4.90 18.92 -38.24
C LYS A 7 -3.94 18.72 -37.06
N ASN A 8 -4.13 19.51 -36.00
CA ASN A 8 -3.51 19.26 -34.70
C ASN A 8 -4.08 17.97 -34.12
N ASN A 9 -3.31 16.89 -34.24
CA ASN A 9 -3.62 15.61 -33.65
C ASN A 9 -3.14 15.62 -32.19
N THR A 10 -3.94 16.20 -31.29
CA THR A 10 -3.63 16.17 -29.86
C THR A 10 -3.82 14.74 -29.36
N MET A 11 -2.72 14.01 -29.22
CA MET A 11 -2.70 12.71 -28.56
C MET A 11 -3.19 12.91 -27.13
N ASN A 12 -4.45 12.57 -26.85
CA ASN A 12 -4.98 12.48 -25.49
C ASN A 12 -4.23 11.34 -24.79
N THR A 13 -3.10 11.66 -24.16
CA THR A 13 -2.43 10.74 -23.25
C THR A 13 -3.34 10.57 -22.04
N VAL A 14 -3.96 9.40 -21.92
CA VAL A 14 -4.70 9.03 -20.72
C VAL A 14 -3.70 8.98 -19.57
N VAL A 15 -3.71 9.98 -18.71
CA VAL A 15 -2.86 10.01 -17.51
C VAL A 15 -3.36 8.92 -16.56
N ARG A 16 -2.54 7.91 -16.31
CA ARG A 16 -2.86 6.86 -15.34
C ARG A 16 -2.92 7.43 -13.92
N LYS A 17 -3.76 6.86 -13.06
CA LYS A 17 -3.81 7.22 -11.64
C LYS A 17 -2.45 6.91 -10.98
N PRO A 18 -1.97 7.76 -10.05
CA PRO A 18 -0.86 7.40 -9.17
C PRO A 18 -1.18 6.12 -8.40
N ARG A 19 -0.27 5.15 -8.45
CA ARG A 19 -0.42 3.83 -7.85
C ARG A 19 0.45 3.70 -6.60
N PHE A 20 -0.16 3.44 -5.46
CA PHE A 20 0.52 3.30 -4.18
C PHE A 20 0.45 1.87 -3.67
N LEU A 21 1.58 1.36 -3.18
CA LEU A 21 1.62 0.16 -2.35
C LEU A 21 1.32 0.59 -0.91
N CYS A 22 0.29 -0.01 -0.31
CA CYS A 22 -0.24 0.35 0.99
C CYS A 22 0.25 -0.65 2.05
N LEU A 23 0.99 -0.14 3.04
CA LEU A 23 1.60 -0.91 4.12
C LEU A 23 0.79 -0.66 5.42
N HIS A 24 0.13 -1.71 5.91
CA HIS A 24 -0.69 -1.63 7.12
C HIS A 24 0.17 -1.49 8.37
N GLY A 25 -0.43 -1.08 9.49
CA GLY A 25 0.28 -0.88 10.76
C GLY A 25 0.38 -2.14 11.63
N PHE A 26 1.04 -1.96 12.78
CA PHE A 26 1.45 -3.05 13.65
C PHE A 26 0.26 -3.87 14.12
N ARG A 27 0.32 -5.19 13.93
CA ARG A 27 -0.76 -6.13 14.28
C ARG A 27 -2.09 -5.74 13.65
N THR A 28 -2.07 -5.30 12.40
CA THR A 28 -3.27 -5.12 11.58
C THR A 28 -3.13 -5.92 10.29
N SER A 29 -3.86 -5.58 9.24
CA SER A 29 -3.79 -6.24 7.94
C SER A 29 -4.07 -5.25 6.81
N GLY A 30 -3.72 -5.61 5.59
CA GLY A 30 -4.03 -4.85 4.39
C GLY A 30 -5.52 -4.60 4.25
N GLU A 31 -6.36 -5.59 4.58
CA GLU A 31 -7.82 -5.43 4.56
C GLU A 31 -8.34 -4.47 5.65
N ILE A 32 -7.70 -4.41 6.82
CA ILE A 32 -8.03 -3.42 7.85
C ILE A 32 -7.66 -2.02 7.39
N MET A 33 -6.44 -1.83 6.86
CA MET A 33 -6.01 -0.55 6.31
C MET A 33 -6.93 -0.11 5.16
N LYS A 34 -7.32 -1.04 4.29
CA LYS A 34 -8.29 -0.80 3.22
C LYS A 34 -9.61 -0.27 3.79
N LYS A 35 -10.21 -0.93 4.77
CA LYS A 35 -11.44 -0.45 5.43
C LYS A 35 -11.28 0.95 6.03
N GLN A 36 -10.11 1.26 6.59
CA GLN A 36 -9.81 2.58 7.15
C GLN A 36 -9.67 3.66 6.05
N ILE A 37 -8.95 3.38 4.97
CA ILE A 37 -8.74 4.32 3.85
C ILE A 37 -10.04 4.57 3.07
N HIS A 38 -10.93 3.58 2.95
CA HIS A 38 -12.23 3.76 2.30
C HIS A 38 -13.18 4.71 3.05
N LYS A 39 -12.78 5.23 4.22
CA LYS A 39 -13.48 6.33 4.89
C LYS A 39 -13.17 7.71 4.27
N TRP A 40 -12.17 7.80 3.40
CA TRP A 40 -11.85 9.03 2.68
C TRP A 40 -12.94 9.39 1.66
N PRO A 41 -13.06 10.68 1.30
CA PRO A 41 -14.01 11.11 0.28
C PRO A 41 -13.81 10.38 -1.06
N GLN A 42 -14.90 9.94 -1.70
CA GLN A 42 -14.85 9.18 -2.95
C GLN A 42 -14.08 9.90 -4.06
N ASN A 43 -14.19 11.23 -4.15
CA ASN A 43 -13.47 12.03 -5.14
C ASN A 43 -11.94 12.03 -4.95
N VAL A 44 -11.44 11.61 -3.78
CA VAL A 44 -10.02 11.35 -3.51
C VAL A 44 -9.68 9.93 -3.96
N LEU A 45 -10.47 8.94 -3.54
CA LEU A 45 -10.26 7.53 -3.90
C LEU A 45 -10.27 7.31 -5.41
N ASP A 46 -11.16 8.00 -6.13
CA ASP A 46 -11.27 7.93 -7.58
C ASP A 46 -10.02 8.40 -8.32
N LYS A 47 -9.12 9.13 -7.64
CA LYS A 47 -7.87 9.64 -8.22
C LYS A 47 -6.67 8.73 -7.96
N LEU A 48 -6.82 7.68 -7.14
CA LEU A 48 -5.74 6.82 -6.69
C LEU A 48 -5.94 5.38 -7.18
N ASP A 49 -4.83 4.68 -7.39
CA ASP A 49 -4.79 3.23 -7.48
C ASP A 49 -4.06 2.72 -6.22
N LEU A 50 -4.74 1.92 -5.39
CA LEU A 50 -4.26 1.54 -4.06
C LEU A 50 -4.17 0.02 -3.98
N VAL A 51 -2.98 -0.49 -3.68
CA VAL A 51 -2.72 -1.93 -3.54
C VAL A 51 -2.39 -2.22 -2.08
N PHE A 52 -3.30 -2.89 -1.38
CA PHE A 52 -3.13 -3.28 0.01
C PHE A 52 -2.50 -4.66 0.10
N VAL A 53 -1.40 -4.78 0.84
CA VAL A 53 -0.69 -6.03 1.05
C VAL A 53 -0.66 -6.37 2.54
N ASP A 54 -0.66 -7.66 2.84
CA ASP A 54 -0.37 -8.15 4.19
C ASP A 54 1.14 -8.31 4.36
N ALA A 55 1.61 -7.99 5.57
CA ALA A 55 2.95 -8.33 6.00
C ALA A 55 3.13 -9.86 6.07
N PRO A 56 4.35 -10.38 5.87
CA PRO A 56 4.57 -11.82 5.73
C PRO A 56 4.51 -12.60 7.07
N PHE A 57 4.53 -11.91 8.22
CA PHE A 57 4.59 -12.57 9.52
C PHE A 57 3.29 -12.39 10.31
N PRO A 58 2.62 -13.48 10.75
CA PRO A 58 1.53 -13.41 11.71
C PRO A 58 1.98 -12.72 13.01
N CYS A 59 1.09 -11.97 13.65
CA CYS A 59 1.45 -11.31 14.91
C CYS A 59 1.66 -12.32 16.05
N ASN A 60 2.64 -12.03 16.92
CA ASN A 60 2.97 -12.89 18.08
C ASN A 60 2.21 -12.50 19.36
N GLY A 61 1.31 -11.52 19.30
CA GLY A 61 0.59 -11.06 20.47
C GLY A 61 -0.70 -10.34 20.13
N LYS A 62 -1.32 -9.78 21.17
CA LYS A 62 -2.62 -9.12 21.07
C LYS A 62 -2.58 -7.93 20.11
N SER A 63 -3.58 -7.80 19.26
CA SER A 63 -3.81 -6.59 18.49
C SER A 63 -4.72 -5.61 19.24
N ASP A 64 -4.40 -4.32 19.16
CA ASP A 64 -5.23 -3.26 19.73
C ASP A 64 -6.55 -3.05 18.97
N VAL A 65 -6.68 -3.65 17.79
CA VAL A 65 -7.91 -3.61 16.99
C VAL A 65 -8.81 -4.84 17.19
N GLU A 66 -8.43 -5.76 18.07
CA GLU A 66 -9.28 -6.89 18.46
C GLU A 66 -10.64 -6.42 18.98
N GLY A 67 -11.71 -7.09 18.52
CA GLY A 67 -13.09 -6.72 18.84
C GLY A 67 -13.65 -5.55 18.03
N ILE A 68 -12.81 -4.87 17.25
CA ILE A 68 -13.23 -3.85 16.28
C ILE A 68 -13.13 -4.40 14.85
N PHE A 69 -12.02 -5.09 14.55
CA PHE A 69 -11.78 -5.75 13.28
C PHE A 69 -11.43 -7.23 13.50
N ASP A 70 -11.91 -8.10 12.61
CA ASP A 70 -11.60 -9.53 12.67
C ASP A 70 -10.13 -9.82 12.24
N PRO A 71 -9.50 -10.88 12.80
CA PRO A 71 -8.20 -11.38 12.33
C PRO A 71 -8.28 -11.93 10.88
N PRO A 72 -7.14 -12.22 10.21
CA PRO A 72 -5.76 -12.26 10.73
C PRO A 72 -5.10 -10.90 10.89
N TYR A 73 -4.09 -10.86 11.76
CA TYR A 73 -3.22 -9.71 11.98
C TYR A 73 -1.77 -10.09 11.77
N TYR A 74 -1.00 -9.13 11.26
CA TYR A 74 0.37 -9.35 10.84
C TYR A 74 1.29 -8.25 11.36
N GLU A 75 2.59 -8.54 11.32
CA GLU A 75 3.67 -7.63 11.67
C GLU A 75 4.69 -7.67 10.53
N TRP A 76 5.22 -6.51 10.15
CA TRP A 76 6.30 -6.43 9.16
C TRP A 76 7.60 -7.01 9.70
N PHE A 77 7.89 -6.82 10.98
CA PHE A 77 9.02 -7.42 11.67
C PHE A 77 8.72 -7.44 13.17
N GLN A 78 9.43 -8.28 13.93
CA GLN A 78 9.27 -8.35 15.38
C GLN A 78 10.37 -7.56 16.09
N PHE A 79 10.09 -7.12 17.31
CA PHE A 79 11.07 -6.52 18.20
C PHE A 79 10.84 -6.98 19.63
N ASN A 80 11.92 -7.03 20.44
CA ASN A 80 11.78 -7.26 21.87
C ASN A 80 11.24 -6.02 22.59
N LYS A 81 10.73 -6.17 23.82
CA LYS A 81 10.10 -5.06 24.56
C LYS A 81 11.03 -3.86 24.77
N GLU A 82 12.33 -4.13 24.81
CA GLU A 82 13.38 -3.15 25.01
C GLU A 82 13.82 -2.46 23.71
N PHE A 83 13.29 -2.87 22.55
CA PHE A 83 13.64 -2.38 21.21
C PHE A 83 15.14 -2.46 20.88
N THR A 84 15.83 -3.44 21.44
CA THR A 84 17.27 -3.69 21.21
C THR A 84 17.52 -4.77 20.17
N GLU A 85 16.53 -5.62 19.92
CA GLU A 85 16.62 -6.73 18.98
C GLU A 85 15.44 -6.69 18.02
N TYR A 86 15.74 -6.86 16.73
CA TYR A 86 14.77 -6.95 15.65
C TYR A 86 14.89 -8.32 15.00
N THR A 87 13.75 -8.95 14.71
CA THR A 87 13.68 -10.23 14.02
C THR A 87 12.87 -10.05 12.74
N ASN A 88 13.34 -10.67 11.65
CA ASN A 88 12.71 -10.62 10.33
C ASN A 88 12.72 -9.26 9.61
N PHE A 89 13.57 -8.32 10.04
CA PHE A 89 13.61 -6.98 9.45
C PHE A 89 14.13 -7.00 8.00
N ASP A 90 15.20 -7.75 7.74
CA ASP A 90 15.79 -7.83 6.39
C ASP A 90 14.86 -8.59 5.44
N GLU A 91 14.26 -9.70 5.91
CA GLU A 91 13.30 -10.51 5.16
C GLU A 91 12.03 -9.72 4.82
N CYS A 92 11.60 -8.82 5.71
CA CYS A 92 10.51 -7.88 5.45
C CYS A 92 10.84 -6.93 4.29
N LEU A 93 12.03 -6.34 4.31
CA LEU A 93 12.46 -5.41 3.27
C LEU A 93 12.54 -6.12 1.91
N GLU A 94 13.16 -7.31 1.88
CA GLU A 94 13.24 -8.14 0.68
C GLU A 94 11.83 -8.46 0.14
N TYR A 95 10.89 -8.85 1.00
CA TYR A 95 9.51 -9.11 0.59
C TYR A 95 8.83 -7.89 -0.07
N ILE A 96 8.99 -6.70 0.51
CA ILE A 96 8.41 -5.47 -0.06
C ILE A 96 9.08 -5.13 -1.39
N GLU A 97 10.40 -5.21 -1.47
CA GLU A 97 11.17 -4.96 -2.69
C GLU A 97 10.77 -5.90 -3.83
N ASP A 98 10.72 -7.20 -3.56
CA ASP A 98 10.30 -8.22 -4.52
C ASP A 98 8.86 -7.99 -5.00
N TYR A 99 7.95 -7.65 -4.09
CA TYR A 99 6.58 -7.33 -4.45
C TYR A 99 6.51 -6.12 -5.37
N MET A 100 7.27 -5.07 -5.07
CA MET A 100 7.34 -3.86 -5.90
C MET A 100 7.90 -4.14 -7.29
N ILE A 101 8.96 -4.94 -7.39
CA ILE A 101 9.57 -5.35 -8.66
C ILE A 101 8.59 -6.16 -9.50
N LYS A 102 7.89 -7.12 -8.88
CA LYS A 102 7.00 -8.06 -9.57
C LYS A 102 5.65 -7.46 -9.98
N HIS A 103 5.11 -6.55 -9.18
CA HIS A 103 3.74 -6.03 -9.33
C HIS A 103 3.65 -4.54 -9.71
N GLY A 104 4.79 -3.87 -9.85
CA GLY A 104 4.89 -2.48 -10.26
C GLY A 104 4.48 -2.19 -11.72
N PRO A 105 4.64 -0.93 -12.17
CA PRO A 105 5.26 0.18 -11.44
C PRO A 105 4.35 0.74 -10.34
N PHE A 106 4.95 1.07 -9.20
CA PHE A 106 4.34 1.88 -8.15
C PHE A 106 4.95 3.28 -8.19
N ASP A 107 4.14 4.30 -7.90
CA ASP A 107 4.57 5.70 -7.84
C ASP A 107 4.93 6.16 -6.43
N GLY A 108 4.59 5.36 -5.42
CA GLY A 108 4.93 5.64 -4.04
C GLY A 108 4.43 4.59 -3.06
N LEU A 109 4.71 4.85 -1.80
CA LEU A 109 4.25 4.07 -0.66
C LEU A 109 3.26 4.90 0.16
N LEU A 110 2.27 4.22 0.74
CA LEU A 110 1.37 4.77 1.74
C LEU A 110 1.39 3.83 2.95
N GLY A 111 1.97 4.27 4.07
CA GLY A 111 2.10 3.47 5.28
C GLY A 111 1.46 4.14 6.49
N PHE A 112 1.02 3.35 7.48
CA PHE A 112 0.64 3.86 8.79
C PHE A 112 1.31 3.04 9.88
N SER A 113 2.11 3.69 10.73
CA SER A 113 2.90 3.00 11.76
C SER A 113 3.77 1.90 11.13
N GLN A 114 4.07 0.85 11.89
CA GLN A 114 4.85 -0.29 11.41
C GLN A 114 3.99 -1.25 10.62
#